data_AF-A0A2M9MW14-F1
#
_entry.id   AF-A0A2M9MW14-F1
#
_cell.length_a   1.000
_cell.length_b   1.000
_cell.length_c   1.000
_cell.angle_alpha   90.00
_cell.angle_beta   90.00
_cell.angle_gamma   90.00
#
_symmetry.space_group_name_H-M   'P 1'
#
loop_
_entity.id
_entity.type
_entity.pdbx_description
1 polymer ?
#
loop_
_entity_poly.entity_id
_entity_poly.type
_entity_poly.pdbx_seq_one_letter_code
_entity_poly.pdbx_strand_id
1 'polypeptide(L)'
;MEVIWFMVFSTFETLAIYSLIMSLLRFKTTEYIWQALIVMILANLQSFIMRNELQLDFLAPLITVLIFVFLFSAIIKIPVIWSAICTIIGYMLYALVQTAYLTTIFGSIDSIQTDHANGYILQILSGATGLLISWIMYRFGIGFKYDLEKLRIKFEHVLLIALIIVVLILIAILFYLNRLWLHLLFFGITFGIFLYYAINTEERDSYDHRRNIKADSGGDQTPGTRP
;
A
#
# COMPACT_ATOMS: atom_id res chain seq x y z
N MET A 1 2.76 -23.57 13.28
CA MET A 1 2.08 -22.67 14.25
C MET A 1 2.60 -21.25 14.16
N GLU A 2 3.90 -21.04 13.94
CA GLU A 2 4.52 -19.71 13.80
C GLU A 2 3.93 -18.86 12.67
N VAL A 3 3.65 -19.47 11.51
CA VAL A 3 3.06 -18.75 10.37
C VAL A 3 1.72 -18.11 10.73
N ILE A 4 0.83 -18.83 11.42
CA ILE A 4 -0.51 -18.33 11.77
C ILE A 4 -0.40 -17.14 12.72
N TRP A 5 0.43 -17.26 13.75
CA TRP A 5 0.67 -16.17 14.70
C TRP A 5 1.30 -14.96 14.02
N PHE A 6 2.34 -15.17 13.22
CA PHE A 6 2.95 -14.12 12.42
C PHE A 6 1.92 -13.39 11.56
N MET A 7 1.05 -14.13 10.87
CA MET A 7 0.03 -13.54 9.99
C MET A 7 -0.98 -12.72 10.77
N VAL A 8 -1.45 -13.19 11.93
CA VAL A 8 -2.41 -12.46 12.78
C VAL A 8 -1.80 -11.16 13.30
N PHE A 9 -0.62 -11.22 13.92
CA PHE A 9 0.01 -10.03 14.49
C PHE A 9 0.51 -9.05 13.44
N SER A 10 1.06 -9.55 12.32
CA SER A 10 1.46 -8.68 11.20
C SER A 10 0.25 -8.04 10.53
N THR A 11 -0.90 -8.72 10.47
CA THR A 11 -2.14 -8.11 9.95
C THR A 11 -2.62 -6.98 10.85
N PHE A 12 -2.50 -7.16 12.17
CA PHE A 12 -2.85 -6.10 13.12
C PHE A 12 -1.92 -4.88 13.02
N GLU A 13 -0.61 -5.11 12.92
CA GLU A 13 0.40 -4.08 12.67
C GLU A 13 0.13 -3.33 11.34
N THR A 14 -0.03 -4.08 10.24
CA THR A 14 -0.26 -3.49 8.92
C THR A 14 -1.61 -2.76 8.85
N LEU A 15 -2.62 -3.19 9.60
CA LEU A 15 -3.89 -2.47 9.74
C LEU A 15 -3.72 -1.14 10.49
N ALA A 16 -2.88 -1.10 11.52
CA ALA A 16 -2.56 0.15 12.22
C ALA A 16 -1.85 1.14 11.28
N ILE A 17 -0.87 0.67 10.52
CA ILE A 17 -0.15 1.47 9.52
C ILE A 17 -1.12 1.97 8.43
N TYR A 18 -1.95 1.07 7.88
CA TYR A 18 -2.98 1.43 6.90
C TYR A 18 -3.90 2.54 7.43
N SER A 19 -4.37 2.41 8.67
CA SER A 19 -5.26 3.39 9.30
C SER A 19 -4.58 4.75 9.47
N LEU A 20 -3.32 4.76 9.90
CA LEU A 20 -2.52 5.99 9.98
C LEU A 20 -2.40 6.67 8.61
N ILE A 21 -2.09 5.91 7.56
CA ILE A 21 -1.97 6.44 6.19
C ILE A 21 -3.32 6.99 5.70
N MET A 22 -4.42 6.26 5.91
CA MET A 22 -5.78 6.71 5.59
C MET A 22 -6.13 8.00 6.32
N SER A 23 -5.75 8.11 7.59
CA SER A 23 -5.98 9.32 8.40
C SER A 23 -5.17 10.52 7.90
N LEU A 24 -3.90 10.31 7.52
CA LEU A 24 -3.05 11.33 6.88
C LEU A 24 -3.67 11.85 5.58
N LEU A 25 -4.26 10.96 4.79
CA LEU A 25 -4.96 11.28 3.55
C LEU A 25 -6.41 11.76 3.77
N ARG A 26 -6.88 11.82 5.03
CA ARG A 26 -8.24 12.20 5.44
C ARG A 26 -9.35 11.30 4.87
N PHE A 27 -9.03 10.07 4.46
CA PHE A 27 -10.01 9.08 4.05
C PHE A 27 -10.51 8.25 5.24
N LYS A 28 -11.71 7.67 5.09
CA LYS A 28 -12.25 6.72 6.06
C LYS A 28 -11.58 5.36 5.87
N THR A 29 -10.91 4.85 6.91
CA THR A 29 -10.29 3.52 6.91
C THR A 29 -11.24 2.40 6.46
N THR A 30 -12.53 2.53 6.75
CA THR A 30 -13.54 1.50 6.43
C THR A 30 -13.93 1.43 4.95
N GLU A 31 -13.59 2.45 4.14
CA GLU A 31 -14.08 2.57 2.77
C GLU A 31 -13.46 1.54 1.82
N TYR A 32 -12.17 1.25 1.99
CA TYR A 32 -11.41 0.31 1.15
C TYR A 32 -10.82 -0.86 1.96
N ILE A 33 -11.40 -1.13 3.13
CA ILE A 33 -10.84 -2.09 4.08
C ILE A 33 -10.74 -3.50 3.50
N TRP A 34 -11.68 -3.90 2.63
CA TRP A 34 -11.69 -5.24 2.07
C TRP A 34 -10.56 -5.45 1.06
N GLN A 35 -10.36 -4.49 0.17
CA GLN A 35 -9.24 -4.50 -0.79
C GLN A 35 -7.90 -4.40 -0.05
N ALA A 36 -7.84 -3.54 0.98
CA ALA A 36 -6.65 -3.38 1.80
C ALA A 36 -6.32 -4.67 2.56
N LEU A 37 -7.30 -5.38 3.14
CA LEU A 37 -7.07 -6.64 3.85
C LEU A 37 -6.46 -7.72 2.96
N ILE A 38 -6.96 -7.87 1.72
CA ILE A 38 -6.38 -8.82 0.76
C ILE A 38 -4.91 -8.47 0.49
N VAL A 39 -4.62 -7.19 0.22
CA VAL A 39 -3.25 -6.74 -0.03
C VAL A 39 -2.37 -6.88 1.20
N MET A 40 -2.86 -6.60 2.40
CA MET A 40 -2.13 -6.77 3.65
C MET A 40 -1.77 -8.23 3.90
N ILE A 41 -2.70 -9.16 3.66
CA ILE A 41 -2.42 -10.60 3.76
C ILE A 41 -1.31 -11.00 2.78
N LEU A 42 -1.38 -10.54 1.52
CA LEU A 42 -0.33 -10.81 0.54
C LEU A 42 1.02 -10.21 0.97
N ALA A 43 1.02 -8.96 1.44
CA ALA A 43 2.23 -8.28 1.90
C ALA A 43 2.85 -8.98 3.12
N ASN A 44 2.03 -9.43 4.07
CA ASN A 44 2.47 -10.14 5.26
C ASN A 44 3.05 -11.52 4.89
N LEU A 45 2.40 -12.24 3.97
CA LEU A 45 2.93 -13.52 3.50
C LEU A 45 4.26 -13.34 2.75
N GLN A 46 4.39 -12.30 1.92
CA GLN A 46 5.66 -11.97 1.29
C GLN A 46 6.74 -11.62 2.32
N SER A 47 6.41 -10.79 3.31
CA SER A 47 7.30 -10.43 4.41
C SER A 47 7.76 -11.67 5.19
N PHE A 48 6.85 -12.60 5.48
CA PHE A 48 7.17 -13.87 6.15
C PHE A 48 8.19 -14.68 5.36
N ILE A 49 7.97 -14.85 4.07
CA ILE A 49 8.87 -15.59 3.17
C ILE A 49 10.24 -14.90 3.12
N MET A 50 10.26 -13.59 2.95
CA MET A 50 11.52 -12.83 2.85
C MET A 50 12.37 -12.95 4.11
N ARG A 51 11.74 -12.96 5.29
CA ARG A 51 12.43 -13.04 6.58
C ARG A 51 12.91 -14.47 6.88
N ASN A 52 12.03 -15.46 6.75
CA ASN A 52 12.33 -16.81 7.22
C ASN A 52 13.01 -17.69 6.18
N GLU A 53 12.64 -17.58 4.90
CA GLU A 53 13.18 -18.45 3.84
C GLU A 53 14.37 -17.79 3.14
N LEU A 54 14.35 -16.46 2.98
CA LEU A 54 15.34 -15.76 2.15
C LEU A 54 16.43 -15.05 2.95
N GLN A 55 16.25 -14.90 4.27
CA GLN A 55 17.13 -14.11 5.14
C GLN A 55 17.34 -12.66 4.64
N LEU A 56 16.31 -12.12 3.97
CA LEU A 56 16.25 -10.77 3.42
C LEU A 56 15.42 -9.85 4.33
N ASP A 57 15.69 -9.92 5.64
CA ASP A 57 14.94 -9.18 6.67
C ASP A 57 14.94 -7.68 6.43
N PHE A 58 16.08 -7.14 5.95
CA PHE A 58 16.25 -5.72 5.66
C PHE A 58 15.37 -5.25 4.48
N LEU A 59 15.05 -6.15 3.54
CA LEU A 59 14.32 -5.81 2.32
C LEU A 59 12.80 -5.94 2.52
N ALA A 60 12.35 -6.76 3.47
CA ALA A 60 10.93 -7.01 3.71
C ALA A 60 10.11 -5.72 3.99
N PRO A 61 10.55 -4.79 4.86
CA PRO A 61 9.85 -3.53 5.07
C PRO A 61 9.77 -2.66 3.82
N LEU A 62 10.85 -2.61 3.01
CA LEU A 62 10.90 -1.80 1.78
C LEU A 62 9.87 -2.30 0.75
N ILE A 63 9.79 -3.62 0.56
CA ILE A 63 8.79 -4.23 -0.31
C ILE A 63 7.38 -3.98 0.20
N THR A 64 7.16 -4.06 1.52
CA THR A 64 5.84 -3.80 2.11
C THR A 64 5.42 -2.35 1.88
N VAL A 65 6.33 -1.38 2.05
CA VAL A 65 6.09 0.03 1.69
C VAL A 65 5.68 0.16 0.23
N LEU A 66 6.41 -0.45 -0.71
CA LEU A 66 6.06 -0.40 -2.14
C LEU A 66 4.67 -0.97 -2.43
N ILE A 67 4.31 -2.08 -1.79
CA ILE A 67 2.98 -2.69 -1.92
C ILE A 67 1.89 -1.74 -1.43
N PHE A 68 2.10 -1.04 -0.32
CA PHE A 68 1.16 -0.02 0.15
C PHE A 68 1.07 1.17 -0.81
N VAL A 69 2.20 1.63 -1.36
CA VAL A 69 2.18 2.67 -2.39
C VAL A 69 1.33 2.25 -3.60
N PHE A 70 1.48 1.00 -4.05
CA PHE A 70 0.68 0.46 -5.14
C PHE A 70 -0.77 0.25 -4.78
N LEU A 71 -1.10 -0.14 -3.54
CA LEU A 71 -2.47 -0.19 -3.04
C LEU A 71 -3.14 1.19 -3.14
N PHE A 72 -2.51 2.22 -2.57
CA PHE A 72 -3.09 3.57 -2.57
C PHE A 72 -3.17 4.17 -3.98
N SER A 73 -2.20 3.88 -4.85
CA SER A 73 -2.18 4.44 -6.20
C SER A 73 -2.99 3.68 -7.23
N ALA A 74 -2.86 2.35 -7.30
CA ALA A 74 -3.53 1.54 -8.31
C ALA A 74 -4.99 1.24 -7.93
N ILE A 75 -5.28 1.01 -6.65
CA ILE A 75 -6.62 0.57 -6.19
C ILE A 75 -7.42 1.76 -5.66
N ILE A 76 -6.84 2.57 -4.76
CA ILE A 76 -7.53 3.71 -4.14
C ILE A 76 -7.45 4.97 -5.02
N LYS A 77 -6.63 4.95 -6.09
CA LYS A 77 -6.49 6.01 -7.09
C LYS A 77 -5.96 7.34 -6.54
N ILE A 78 -5.09 7.26 -5.53
CA ILE A 78 -4.39 8.42 -4.97
C ILE A 78 -3.14 8.70 -5.81
N PRO A 79 -2.79 9.98 -6.07
CA PRO A 79 -1.63 10.29 -6.86
C PRO A 79 -0.36 9.60 -6.35
N VAL A 80 0.46 9.02 -7.22
CA VAL A 80 1.63 8.18 -6.86
C VAL A 80 2.57 8.88 -5.89
N ILE A 81 2.81 10.17 -6.09
CA ILE A 81 3.67 10.97 -5.21
C ILE A 81 3.04 11.09 -3.81
N TRP A 82 1.74 11.37 -3.73
CA TRP A 82 1.03 11.49 -2.45
C TRP A 82 0.92 10.15 -1.73
N SER A 83 0.65 9.09 -2.48
CA SER A 83 0.66 7.71 -2.00
C SER A 83 2.01 7.35 -1.38
N ALA A 84 3.11 7.62 -2.08
CA ALA A 84 4.46 7.40 -1.58
C ALA A 84 4.76 8.22 -0.32
N ILE A 85 4.51 9.54 -0.34
CA ILE A 85 4.75 10.43 0.79
C ILE A 85 3.95 9.98 2.01
N CYS A 86 2.64 9.76 1.87
CA CYS A 86 1.79 9.39 3.00
C CYS A 86 2.11 7.99 3.53
N THR A 87 2.48 7.05 2.66
CA THR A 87 2.93 5.72 3.08
C THR A 87 4.22 5.82 3.89
N ILE A 88 5.23 6.55 3.40
CA ILE A 88 6.49 6.74 4.12
C ILE A 88 6.24 7.40 5.47
N ILE A 89 5.45 8.47 5.53
CA ILE A 89 5.12 9.16 6.79
C ILE A 89 4.36 8.22 7.74
N GLY A 90 3.38 7.46 7.25
CA GLY A 90 2.63 6.52 8.07
C GLY A 90 3.52 5.42 8.67
N TYR A 91 4.42 4.86 7.88
CA TYR A 91 5.44 3.91 8.35
C TYR A 91 6.40 4.55 9.35
N MET A 92 6.86 5.79 9.11
CA MET A 92 7.72 6.50 10.05
C MET A 92 7.03 6.76 11.38
N LEU A 93 5.78 7.22 11.37
CA LEU A 93 4.99 7.43 12.59
C LEU A 93 4.83 6.12 13.37
N TYR A 94 4.53 5.03 12.67
CA TYR A 94 4.43 3.73 13.31
C TYR A 94 5.78 3.24 13.85
N ALA A 95 6.86 3.42 13.10
CA ALA A 95 8.22 3.07 13.53
C ALA A 95 8.65 3.86 14.78
N LEU A 96 8.25 5.13 14.91
CA LEU A 96 8.50 5.93 16.12
C LEU A 96 7.78 5.33 17.32
N VAL A 97 6.51 4.97 17.18
CA VAL A 97 5.73 4.30 18.24
C VAL A 97 6.38 2.98 18.63
N GLN A 98 6.72 2.15 17.65
CA GLN A 98 7.36 0.86 17.89
C GLN A 98 8.74 1.00 18.54
N THR A 99 9.55 1.97 18.12
CA THR A 99 10.87 2.26 18.71
C THR A 99 10.75 2.78 20.14
N ALA A 100 9.73 3.59 20.44
CA ALA A 100 9.47 4.03 21.80
C ALA A 100 9.16 2.84 22.72
N TYR A 101 8.34 1.88 22.28
CA TYR A 101 8.07 0.66 23.05
C TYR A 101 9.30 -0.25 23.16
N LEU A 102 10.05 -0.42 22.08
CA LEU A 102 11.29 -1.18 22.06
C LEU A 102 12.28 -0.69 23.12
N THR A 103 12.51 0.63 23.16
CA THR A 103 13.48 1.24 24.07
C THR A 103 12.99 1.32 25.52
N THR A 104 11.69 1.52 25.75
CA THR A 104 11.15 1.69 27.12
C THR A 104 10.78 0.39 27.81
N ILE A 105 10.27 -0.61 27.08
CA ILE A 105 9.80 -1.89 27.65
C ILE A 105 10.85 -2.99 27.50
N PHE A 106 11.45 -3.09 26.31
CA PHE A 106 12.31 -4.23 25.96
C PHE A 106 13.81 -3.94 26.09
N GLY A 107 14.19 -2.66 26.19
CA GLY A 107 15.54 -2.16 26.44
C GLY A 107 16.53 -2.32 25.27
N SER A 108 16.45 -3.42 24.52
CA SER A 108 17.31 -3.71 23.37
C SER A 108 16.57 -4.50 22.28
N ILE A 109 17.19 -4.60 21.10
CA ILE A 109 16.70 -5.42 19.99
C ILE A 109 16.91 -6.92 20.28
N ASP A 110 17.93 -7.26 21.06
CA ASP A 110 18.32 -8.66 21.35
C ASP A 110 17.24 -9.42 22.11
N SER A 111 16.48 -8.75 22.97
CA SER A 111 15.37 -9.35 23.73
C SER A 111 14.19 -9.77 22.83
N ILE A 112 14.09 -9.21 21.63
CA ILE A 112 13.05 -9.52 20.64
C ILE A 112 13.54 -10.59 19.65
N GLN A 113 14.84 -10.61 19.34
CA GLN A 113 15.41 -11.63 18.47
C GLN A 113 15.53 -12.99 19.15
N THR A 114 15.68 -13.01 20.47
CA THR A 114 15.82 -14.24 21.27
C THR A 114 14.48 -14.89 21.62
N ASP A 115 13.39 -14.11 21.69
CA ASP A 115 12.05 -14.61 21.98
C ASP A 115 11.01 -13.99 21.04
N HIS A 116 10.48 -14.82 20.13
CA HIS A 116 9.43 -14.42 19.18
C HIS A 116 8.17 -13.89 19.87
N ALA A 117 7.87 -14.31 21.11
CA ALA A 117 6.73 -13.81 21.86
C ALA A 117 6.86 -12.31 22.18
N ASN A 118 8.07 -11.82 22.46
CA ASN A 118 8.32 -10.41 22.69
C ASN A 118 8.06 -9.57 21.43
N GLY A 119 8.37 -10.11 20.26
CA GLY A 119 8.02 -9.50 18.97
C GLY A 119 6.52 -9.34 18.79
N TYR A 120 5.74 -10.38 19.11
CA TYR A 120 4.28 -10.32 19.02
C TYR A 120 3.66 -9.34 20.03
N ILE A 121 4.16 -9.31 21.27
CA ILE A 121 3.72 -8.34 22.27
C ILE A 121 3.99 -6.91 21.81
N LEU A 122 5.19 -6.67 21.25
CA LEU A 122 5.53 -5.37 20.69
C LEU A 122 4.55 -4.99 19.58
N GLN A 123 4.26 -5.89 18.64
CA GLN A 123 3.32 -5.65 17.52
C GLN A 123 1.90 -5.32 17.99
N ILE A 124 1.41 -5.98 19.04
CA ILE A 124 0.08 -5.67 19.61
C ILE A 124 0.08 -4.29 20.25
N LEU A 125 1.08 -3.97 21.08
CA LEU A 125 1.14 -2.69 21.78
C LEU A 125 1.29 -1.52 20.80
N SER A 126 2.22 -1.64 19.85
CA SER A 126 2.41 -0.63 18.80
C SER A 126 1.21 -0.56 17.84
N GLY A 127 0.59 -1.70 17.51
CA GLY A 127 -0.61 -1.74 16.68
C GLY A 127 -1.81 -1.06 17.34
N ALA A 128 -2.07 -1.34 18.62
CA ALA A 128 -3.19 -0.76 19.35
C ALA A 128 -3.03 0.75 19.52
N THR A 129 -1.81 1.20 19.84
CA THR A 129 -1.50 2.63 19.91
C THR A 129 -1.52 3.31 18.55
N GLY A 130 -1.02 2.66 17.49
CA GLY A 130 -1.12 3.16 16.12
C GLY A 130 -2.55 3.37 15.66
N LEU A 131 -3.45 2.41 15.96
CA LEU A 131 -4.89 2.55 15.71
C LEU A 131 -5.52 3.68 16.52
N LEU A 132 -5.15 3.82 17.81
CA LEU A 132 -5.63 4.91 18.65
C LEU A 132 -5.19 6.28 18.11
N ILE A 133 -3.91 6.42 17.76
CA ILE A 133 -3.34 7.65 17.16
C ILE A 133 -4.04 7.95 15.84
N SER A 134 -4.23 6.96 14.98
CA SER A 134 -4.98 7.10 13.74
C SER A 134 -6.40 7.61 13.99
N TRP A 135 -7.10 7.03 14.96
CA TRP A 135 -8.47 7.44 15.29
C TRP A 135 -8.53 8.88 15.79
N ILE A 136 -7.59 9.29 16.64
CA ILE A 136 -7.43 10.68 17.10
C ILE A 136 -7.17 11.60 15.90
N MET A 137 -6.19 11.28 15.06
CA MET A 137 -5.84 12.07 13.87
C MET A 137 -7.05 12.27 12.97
N TYR A 138 -7.81 11.20 12.71
CA TYR A 138 -9.03 11.27 11.90
C TYR A 138 -10.10 12.17 12.55
N ARG A 139 -10.34 12.02 13.87
CA ARG A 139 -11.35 12.79 14.61
C ARG A 139 -11.05 14.28 14.63
N PHE A 140 -9.77 14.67 14.73
CA PHE A 140 -9.33 16.06 14.72
C PHE A 140 -9.08 16.59 13.30
N GLY A 141 -9.27 15.76 12.26
CA GLY A 141 -9.01 16.15 10.87
C GLY A 141 -7.53 16.48 10.60
N ILE A 142 -6.63 15.86 11.36
CA ILE A 142 -5.17 16.00 11.22
C ILE A 142 -4.73 15.13 10.03
N GLY A 143 -4.30 15.80 8.98
CA GLY A 143 -3.88 15.18 7.72
C GLY A 143 -3.72 16.24 6.64
N PHE A 144 -3.23 15.83 5.48
CA PHE A 144 -2.98 16.73 4.36
C PHE A 144 -4.31 17.15 3.71
N LYS A 145 -4.61 18.46 3.72
CA LYS A 145 -5.77 19.06 3.04
C LYS A 145 -5.41 19.53 1.62
N TYR A 146 -4.37 18.95 1.03
CA TYR A 146 -3.92 19.39 -0.28
C TYR A 146 -4.89 18.90 -1.35
N ASP A 147 -5.10 19.76 -2.34
CA ASP A 147 -5.91 19.46 -3.51
C ASP A 147 -5.20 18.37 -4.32
N LEU A 148 -5.55 17.10 -4.05
CA LEU A 148 -4.91 15.92 -4.62
C LEU A 148 -4.92 15.97 -6.16
N GLU A 149 -5.91 16.65 -6.74
CA GLU A 149 -6.03 16.87 -8.18
C GLU A 149 -4.93 17.77 -8.76
N LYS A 150 -4.43 18.74 -7.99
CA LYS A 150 -3.48 19.74 -8.50
C LYS A 150 -2.07 19.19 -8.73
N LEU A 151 -1.74 18.06 -8.09
CA LEU A 151 -0.46 17.37 -8.24
C LEU A 151 -0.54 16.16 -9.18
N ARG A 152 -1.71 15.90 -9.79
CA ARG A 152 -1.90 14.77 -10.70
C ARG A 152 -1.13 15.01 -12.00
N ILE A 153 -0.07 14.25 -12.21
CA ILE A 153 0.81 14.43 -13.38
C ILE A 153 0.14 13.76 -14.59
N LYS A 154 0.20 14.39 -15.78
CA LYS A 154 -0.41 13.84 -17.00
C LYS A 154 0.11 12.43 -17.38
N PHE A 155 1.31 12.06 -16.94
CA PHE A 155 1.96 10.77 -17.19
C PHE A 155 2.04 9.86 -15.95
N GLU A 156 1.23 10.14 -14.92
CA GLU A 156 1.33 9.42 -13.66
C GLU A 156 1.00 7.93 -13.79
N HIS A 157 0.07 7.58 -14.68
CA HIS A 157 -0.25 6.18 -15.00
C HIS A 157 0.93 5.46 -15.65
N VAL A 158 1.61 6.09 -16.63
CA VAL A 158 2.83 5.55 -17.24
C VAL A 158 3.91 5.37 -16.18
N LEU A 159 4.06 6.34 -15.28
CA LEU A 159 5.00 6.26 -14.17
C LEU A 159 4.68 5.10 -13.22
N LEU A 160 3.41 4.91 -12.86
CA LEU A 160 2.97 3.80 -12.00
C LEU A 160 3.24 2.45 -12.66
N ILE A 161 2.85 2.28 -13.93
CA ILE A 161 3.07 1.05 -14.69
C ILE A 161 4.57 0.78 -14.85
N ALA A 162 5.36 1.78 -15.23
CA ALA A 162 6.82 1.66 -15.33
C ALA A 162 7.45 1.28 -14.00
N LEU A 163 7.00 1.89 -12.89
CA LEU A 163 7.48 1.57 -11.55
C LEU A 163 7.16 0.13 -11.15
N ILE A 164 5.93 -0.35 -11.41
CA ILE A 164 5.54 -1.75 -11.17
C ILE A 164 6.40 -2.71 -12.01
N ILE A 165 6.62 -2.40 -13.29
CA ILE A 165 7.45 -3.23 -14.20
C ILE A 165 8.90 -3.27 -13.71
N VAL A 166 9.49 -2.13 -13.34
CA VAL A 166 10.86 -2.07 -12.82
C VAL A 166 11.00 -2.89 -11.54
N VAL A 167 10.07 -2.73 -10.59
CA VAL A 167 10.07 -3.53 -9.35
C VAL A 167 9.94 -5.02 -9.65
N LEU A 168 9.06 -5.41 -10.57
CA LEU A 168 8.91 -6.80 -11.03
C LEU A 168 10.22 -7.35 -11.61
N ILE A 169 10.91 -6.60 -12.47
CA ILE A 169 12.18 -7.02 -13.07
C ILE A 169 13.25 -7.17 -11.99
N LEU A 170 13.37 -6.22 -11.07
CA LEU A 170 14.35 -6.29 -9.98
C LEU A 170 14.13 -7.52 -9.09
N ILE A 171 12.88 -7.79 -8.74
CA ILE A 171 12.51 -8.98 -7.96
C ILE A 171 12.77 -10.26 -8.75
N ALA A 172 12.49 -10.27 -10.06
CA ALA A 172 12.77 -11.41 -10.93
C ALA A 172 14.26 -11.72 -11.00
N ILE A 173 15.12 -10.71 -11.15
CA ILE A 173 16.58 -10.86 -11.13
C ILE A 173 17.02 -11.42 -9.77
N LEU A 174 16.54 -10.82 -8.67
CA LEU A 174 16.90 -11.24 -7.32
C LEU A 174 16.54 -12.72 -7.07
N PHE A 175 15.37 -13.17 -7.50
CA PHE A 175 14.95 -14.57 -7.33
C PHE A 175 15.61 -15.53 -8.32
N TYR A 176 15.92 -15.08 -9.54
CA TYR A 176 16.69 -15.87 -10.49
C TYR A 176 18.08 -16.21 -9.93
N LEU A 177 18.77 -15.21 -9.39
CA LEU A 177 20.10 -15.38 -8.80
C LEU A 177 20.10 -16.35 -7.60
N ASN A 178 19.01 -16.34 -6.82
CA ASN A 178 18.86 -17.19 -5.64
C ASN A 178 18.19 -18.55 -5.93
N ARG A 179 17.86 -18.88 -7.20
CA ARG A 179 17.15 -20.11 -7.61
C ARG A 179 15.75 -20.30 -6.97
N LEU A 180 15.07 -19.20 -6.67
CA LEU A 180 13.82 -19.13 -5.92
C LEU A 180 12.58 -19.05 -6.83
N TRP A 181 12.45 -20.01 -7.75
CA TRP A 181 11.44 -19.98 -8.82
C TRP A 181 9.99 -19.96 -8.33
N LEU A 182 9.67 -20.64 -7.22
CA LEU A 182 8.32 -20.63 -6.65
C LEU A 182 7.96 -19.27 -6.03
N HIS A 183 8.94 -18.56 -5.47
CA HIS A 183 8.73 -17.23 -4.90
C HIS A 183 8.50 -16.18 -5.99
N LEU A 184 9.12 -16.36 -7.16
CA LEU A 184 8.86 -15.53 -8.34
C LEU A 184 7.40 -15.61 -8.78
N LEU A 185 6.79 -16.79 -8.76
CA LEU A 185 5.38 -16.95 -9.12
C LEU A 185 4.46 -16.21 -8.14
N PHE A 186 4.72 -16.34 -6.83
CA PHE A 186 3.90 -15.69 -5.81
C PHE A 186 3.99 -14.15 -5.84
N PHE A 187 5.20 -13.61 -5.97
CA PHE A 187 5.42 -12.18 -6.15
C PHE A 187 4.83 -11.68 -7.47
N GLY A 188 5.04 -12.43 -8.56
CA GLY A 188 4.49 -12.14 -9.88
C GLY A 188 2.96 -12.02 -9.87
N ILE A 189 2.25 -12.87 -9.12
CA ILE A 189 0.80 -12.75 -8.95
C ILE A 189 0.42 -11.45 -8.25
N THR A 190 1.09 -11.11 -7.15
CA THR A 190 0.77 -9.91 -6.35
C THR A 190 0.96 -8.63 -7.16
N PHE A 191 2.11 -8.48 -7.83
CA PHE A 191 2.37 -7.33 -8.69
C PHE A 191 1.59 -7.38 -10.00
N GLY A 192 1.24 -8.57 -10.49
CA GLY A 192 0.33 -8.76 -11.61
C GLY A 192 -1.08 -8.23 -11.32
N ILE A 193 -1.59 -8.41 -10.10
CA ILE A 193 -2.85 -7.79 -9.66
C ILE A 193 -2.72 -6.26 -9.71
N PHE A 194 -1.64 -5.68 -9.17
CA PHE A 194 -1.43 -4.23 -9.25
C PHE A 194 -1.34 -3.72 -10.68
N LEU A 195 -0.63 -4.45 -11.55
CA LEU A 195 -0.52 -4.11 -12.96
C LEU A 195 -1.88 -4.17 -13.66
N TYR A 196 -2.68 -5.21 -13.40
CA TYR A 196 -4.03 -5.33 -13.93
C TYR A 196 -4.93 -4.16 -13.50
N TYR A 197 -4.91 -3.80 -12.22
CA TYR A 197 -5.68 -2.66 -11.72
C TYR A 197 -5.18 -1.33 -12.28
N ALA A 198 -3.87 -1.17 -12.44
CA ALA A 198 -3.28 0.03 -13.03
C ALA A 198 -3.70 0.21 -14.50
N ILE A 199 -3.69 -0.87 -15.30
CA ILE A 199 -4.07 -0.83 -16.73
C ILE A 199 -5.58 -0.69 -16.91
N ASN A 200 -6.39 -1.49 -16.20
CA ASN A 200 -7.86 -1.46 -16.38
C ASN A 200 -8.48 -0.13 -15.91
N THR A 201 -7.77 0.61 -15.06
CA THR A 201 -8.15 1.98 -14.69
C THR A 201 -8.01 2.95 -15.87
N GLU A 202 -7.02 2.76 -16.74
CA GLU A 202 -6.78 3.58 -17.93
C GLU A 202 -7.88 3.41 -18.98
N GLU A 203 -8.34 2.17 -19.20
CA GLU A 203 -9.40 1.90 -20.18
C GLU A 203 -10.71 2.59 -19.79
N ARG A 204 -11.03 2.64 -18.49
CA ARG A 204 -12.25 3.31 -17.99
C ARG A 204 -12.14 4.84 -18.07
N ASP A 205 -11.04 5.43 -17.60
CA ASP A 205 -10.85 6.88 -17.64
C ASP A 205 -10.78 7.40 -19.10
N SER A 206 -10.16 6.64 -20.01
CA SER A 206 -10.08 6.97 -21.45
C SER A 206 -11.40 6.79 -22.19
N TYR A 207 -12.18 5.78 -21.84
CA TYR A 207 -13.50 5.54 -22.42
C TYR A 207 -14.49 6.64 -22.04
N ASP A 208 -14.52 7.05 -20.77
CA ASP A 208 -15.40 8.13 -20.31
C ASP A 208 -15.03 9.49 -20.92
N HIS A 209 -13.73 9.78 -21.09
CA HIS A 209 -13.30 10.98 -21.81
C HIS A 209 -13.75 10.99 -23.28
N ARG A 210 -13.62 9.86 -24.00
CA ARG A 210 -14.11 9.74 -25.39
C ARG A 210 -15.63 9.80 -25.48
N ARG A 211 -16.36 9.28 -24.49
CA ARG A 211 -17.82 9.34 -24.44
C ARG A 211 -18.32 10.77 -24.19
N ASN A 212 -17.70 11.51 -23.28
CA ASN A 212 -18.04 12.91 -23.02
C ASN A 212 -17.76 13.81 -24.23
N ILE A 213 -16.64 13.63 -24.94
CA ILE A 213 -16.36 14.35 -26.19
C ILE A 213 -17.41 14.03 -27.26
N LYS A 214 -17.81 12.76 -27.42
CA LYS A 214 -18.86 12.37 -28.38
C LYS A 214 -20.25 12.89 -28.01
N ALA A 215 -20.59 12.96 -26.72
CA ALA A 215 -21.86 13.51 -26.26
C ALA A 215 -21.96 15.03 -26.51
N ASP A 216 -20.86 15.76 -26.29
CA ASP A 216 -20.77 17.20 -26.55
C ASP A 216 -20.75 17.52 -28.05
N SER A 217 -20.11 16.66 -28.86
CA SER A 217 -20.05 16.81 -30.32
C SER A 217 -21.33 16.35 -31.05
N GLY A 218 -22.24 15.65 -30.37
CA GLY A 218 -23.47 15.08 -30.94
C GLY A 218 -24.74 15.91 -30.72
N GLY A 219 -24.65 17.04 -30.00
CA GLY A 219 -25.79 17.84 -29.59
C GLY A 219 -26.30 18.86 -30.60
N ASP A 220 -25.60 19.12 -31.71
CA ASP A 220 -25.86 20.31 -32.54
C ASP A 220 -26.20 20.02 -34.01
N GLN A 221 -26.87 18.90 -34.30
CA GLN A 221 -27.41 18.66 -35.64
C GLN A 221 -28.78 17.99 -35.60
N THR A 222 -29.84 18.79 -35.48
CA THR A 222 -31.13 18.49 -36.14
C THR A 222 -31.81 19.77 -36.63
N PRO A 223 -32.63 19.67 -37.71
CA PRO A 223 -32.57 20.58 -38.83
C PRO A 223 -33.62 21.69 -38.75
N GLY A 224 -33.18 22.93 -38.97
CA GLY A 224 -34.04 24.07 -39.24
C GLY A 224 -34.72 23.93 -40.60
N THR A 225 -35.75 23.08 -40.64
CA THR A 225 -36.84 23.21 -41.60
C THR A 225 -37.76 24.31 -41.11
N ARG A 226 -38.08 25.29 -41.98
CA ARG A 226 -39.43 25.81 -42.25
C ARG A 226 -39.38 27.08 -43.14
N PRO A 227 -40.50 27.40 -43.80
CA PRO A 227 -40.64 27.66 -45.24
C PRO A 227 -40.37 29.09 -45.69
#